data_AF-A0A7Y2CI57-F1
#
_entry.id   AF-A0A7Y2CI57-F1
#
_cell.length_a   1.000
_cell.length_b   1.000
_cell.length_c   1.000
_cell.angle_alpha   90.00
_cell.angle_beta   90.00
_cell.angle_gamma   90.00
#
_symmetry.space_group_name_H-M   'P 1'
#
loop_
_entity.id
_entity.type
_entity.pdbx_description
1 polymer ?
#
loop_
_entity_poly.entity_id
_entity_poly.type
_entity_poly.pdbx_seq_one_letter_code
_entity_poly.pdbx_strand_id
1 'polypeptide(L)'
;MFRPRVGPAALSLLCLHLVVSLIAGGAAPAPAAAAPGDTTWVNTYNQEFINWATPHYATFTMPPDPGNWSKVVMFLTIECPGAPDDCDPWDRIGHLRIVTPDQGDVEIARFITPYDITGGSFPGSCAWQHNVTKYKSLLQDATELRLYVESWIGGTNGWLITIDFAFIEGILDPEPYKVFNLWQQDRVVYGDPSNPVTDHILPINLDIDSDVTKTEVRVYTTGHGQGSTANCAEFCSRTHSVVADGTTFSHSLWRSNCTLNT
;
A
#
# COMPACT_ATOMS: atom_id res chain seq x y z
N MET A 1 3.25 -7.97 -11.49
CA MET A 1 3.61 -8.32 -12.89
C MET A 1 3.39 -7.11 -13.77
N PHE A 2 4.23 -6.97 -14.78
CA PHE A 2 4.21 -5.85 -15.70
C PHE A 2 4.15 -6.35 -17.14
N ARG A 3 3.36 -5.67 -17.96
CA ARG A 3 3.20 -5.96 -19.39
C ARG A 3 3.36 -4.68 -20.22
N PRO A 4 3.68 -4.78 -21.52
CA PRO A 4 3.62 -3.62 -22.41
C PRO A 4 2.22 -3.01 -22.40
N ARG A 5 2.14 -1.68 -22.37
CA ARG A 5 0.84 -1.02 -22.49
C ARG A 5 0.29 -1.25 -23.91
N VAL A 6 -0.89 -1.84 -24.01
CA VAL A 6 -1.64 -1.86 -25.27
C VAL A 6 -2.28 -0.47 -25.42
N GLY A 7 -1.85 0.30 -26.41
CA GLY A 7 -2.43 1.62 -26.69
C GLY A 7 -3.94 1.52 -26.97
N PRO A 8 -4.70 2.64 -26.93
CA PRO A 8 -6.09 2.60 -27.36
C PRO A 8 -6.11 2.06 -28.79
N ALA A 9 -6.83 0.96 -29.02
CA ALA A 9 -7.10 0.50 -30.37
C ALA A 9 -7.70 1.70 -31.12
N ALA A 10 -7.01 2.19 -32.14
CA ALA A 10 -7.58 3.16 -33.05
C ALA A 10 -8.80 2.48 -33.68
N LEU A 11 -9.97 2.70 -33.09
CA LEU A 11 -11.24 2.29 -33.66
C LEU A 11 -11.43 3.17 -34.89
N SER A 12 -10.89 2.72 -36.01
CA SER A 12 -11.07 3.36 -37.31
C SER A 12 -12.54 3.18 -37.68
N LEU A 13 -13.38 4.10 -37.19
CA LEU A 13 -14.74 4.25 -37.67
C LEU A 13 -14.63 4.72 -39.12
N LEU A 14 -14.80 3.80 -40.08
CA LEU A 14 -15.15 4.14 -41.45
C LEU A 14 -16.48 4.91 -41.39
N CYS A 15 -16.39 6.24 -41.48
CA CYS A 15 -17.54 7.12 -41.48
C CYS A 15 -18.25 7.04 -42.85
N LEU A 16 -19.25 6.16 -42.95
CA LEU A 16 -20.18 6.12 -44.07
C LEU A 16 -20.96 7.44 -44.09
N HIS A 17 -20.77 8.23 -45.15
CA HIS A 17 -21.38 9.55 -45.30
C HIS A 17 -22.90 9.43 -45.45
N LEU A 18 -23.64 9.67 -44.38
CA LEU A 18 -25.07 9.96 -44.44
C LEU A 18 -25.27 11.46 -44.13
N VAL A 19 -25.63 12.23 -45.15
CA VAL A 19 -25.92 13.66 -45.02
C VAL A 19 -27.29 13.81 -44.36
N VAL A 20 -27.31 14.02 -43.05
CA VAL A 20 -28.48 14.51 -42.31
C VAL A 20 -28.17 15.93 -41.86
N SER A 21 -28.96 16.89 -42.34
CA SER A 21 -28.90 18.27 -41.85
C SER A 21 -29.38 18.30 -40.40
N LEU A 22 -28.46 18.51 -39.45
CA LEU A 22 -28.78 18.80 -38.07
C LEU A 22 -28.63 20.29 -37.77
N ILE A 23 -29.66 20.79 -37.11
CA ILE A 23 -29.79 22.12 -36.52
C ILE A 23 -28.66 22.29 -35.50
N ALA A 24 -27.93 23.41 -35.59
CA ALA A 24 -26.81 23.74 -34.71
C ALA A 24 -27.30 24.03 -33.28
N GLY A 25 -27.45 22.98 -32.47
CA GLY A 25 -27.42 23.09 -31.02
C GLY A 25 -25.96 23.22 -30.57
N GLY A 26 -25.63 24.30 -29.86
CA GLY A 26 -24.28 24.51 -29.32
C GLY A 26 -23.86 23.34 -28.46
N ALA A 27 -22.87 22.56 -28.93
CA ALA A 27 -22.24 21.53 -28.13
C ALA A 27 -21.58 22.20 -26.91
N ALA A 28 -21.97 21.76 -25.70
CA ALA A 28 -21.18 22.07 -24.52
C ALA A 28 -19.75 21.56 -24.78
N PRO A 29 -18.71 22.34 -24.45
CA PRO A 29 -17.34 21.87 -24.60
C PRO A 29 -17.19 20.58 -23.80
N ALA A 30 -16.65 19.53 -24.44
CA ALA A 30 -16.28 18.32 -23.73
C ALA A 30 -15.35 18.72 -22.56
N PRO A 31 -15.52 18.13 -21.37
CA PRO A 31 -14.60 18.39 -20.27
C PRO A 31 -13.17 18.13 -20.76
N ALA A 32 -12.28 19.08 -20.52
CA ALA A 32 -10.88 18.96 -20.90
C ALA A 32 -10.33 17.67 -20.27
N ALA A 33 -9.71 16.82 -21.08
CA ALA A 33 -9.01 15.65 -20.57
C ALA A 33 -7.85 16.12 -19.68
N ALA A 34 -7.66 15.45 -18.54
CA ALA A 34 -6.54 15.73 -17.64
C ALA A 34 -5.20 15.52 -18.38
N ALA A 35 -4.25 16.41 -18.15
CA ALA A 35 -2.94 16.39 -18.77
C ALA A 35 -1.94 15.56 -17.93
N PRO A 36 -0.88 15.00 -18.53
CA PRO A 36 0.18 14.33 -17.78
C PRO A 36 0.73 15.23 -16.66
N GLY A 37 0.81 14.68 -15.45
CA GLY A 37 1.20 15.40 -14.23
C GLY A 37 0.04 15.97 -13.42
N ASP A 38 -1.16 16.08 -14.00
CA ASP A 38 -2.36 16.43 -13.24
C ASP A 38 -2.59 15.39 -12.14
N THR A 39 -3.06 15.84 -10.98
CA THR A 39 -3.20 14.99 -9.80
C THR A 39 -4.66 14.94 -9.35
N THR A 40 -5.20 13.73 -9.27
CA THR A 40 -6.47 13.45 -8.61
C THR A 40 -6.20 13.00 -7.18
N TRP A 41 -6.79 13.70 -6.20
CA TRP A 41 -6.67 13.36 -4.79
C TRP A 41 -7.89 12.59 -4.32
N VAL A 42 -7.67 11.47 -3.62
CA VAL A 42 -8.70 10.71 -2.91
C VAL A 42 -8.38 10.72 -1.43
N ASN A 43 -9.31 11.24 -0.65
CA ASN A 43 -9.23 11.27 0.81
C ASN A 43 -9.97 10.03 1.31
N THR A 44 -9.31 9.20 2.13
CA THR A 44 -9.90 7.95 2.62
C THR A 44 -10.21 8.04 4.11
N TYR A 45 -9.43 7.39 4.96
CA TYR A 45 -9.48 7.58 6.41
C TYR A 45 -9.08 9.02 6.74
N ASN A 46 -9.85 9.70 7.57
CA ASN A 46 -9.59 11.07 8.00
C ASN A 46 -9.74 11.15 9.52
N GLN A 47 -8.62 11.23 10.23
CA GLN A 47 -8.55 11.13 11.68
C GLN A 47 -9.30 9.90 12.23
N GLU A 48 -9.15 8.76 11.57
CA GLU A 48 -9.73 7.49 12.01
C GLU A 48 -9.14 7.10 13.37
N PHE A 49 -9.99 6.97 14.39
CA PHE A 49 -9.55 6.69 15.75
C PHE A 49 -9.33 5.18 15.97
N ILE A 50 -8.13 4.80 16.39
CA ILE A 50 -7.75 3.42 16.66
C ILE A 50 -7.08 3.32 18.03
N ASN A 51 -7.75 2.65 18.96
CA ASN A 51 -7.25 2.38 20.31
C ASN A 51 -7.13 0.88 20.62
N TRP A 52 -7.72 0.03 19.79
CA TRP A 52 -7.74 -1.41 19.97
C TRP A 52 -7.34 -2.10 18.67
N ALA A 53 -6.76 -3.30 18.77
CA ALA A 53 -6.35 -4.12 17.64
C ALA A 53 -7.54 -4.77 16.90
N THR A 54 -8.61 -4.01 16.71
CA THR A 54 -9.71 -4.32 15.83
C THR A 54 -9.37 -3.74 14.47
N PRO A 55 -9.40 -4.52 13.37
CA PRO A 55 -9.23 -3.96 12.04
C PRO A 55 -10.43 -3.09 11.65
N HIS A 56 -10.15 -1.92 11.10
CA HIS A 56 -11.16 -0.99 10.57
C HIS A 56 -11.26 -1.20 9.06
N TYR A 57 -12.49 -1.33 8.57
CA TYR A 57 -12.80 -1.57 7.16
C TYR A 57 -13.66 -0.44 6.63
N ALA A 58 -13.30 0.07 5.45
CA ALA A 58 -14.10 1.05 4.74
C ALA A 58 -13.89 0.93 3.23
N THR A 59 -14.95 1.15 2.47
CA THR A 59 -14.91 1.17 1.00
C THR A 59 -14.85 2.62 0.51
N PHE A 60 -13.91 2.89 -0.38
CA PHE A 60 -13.71 4.21 -0.99
C PHE A 60 -13.79 4.10 -2.51
N THR A 61 -14.20 5.20 -3.16
CA THR A 61 -14.21 5.28 -4.62
C THR A 61 -12.88 5.84 -5.10
N MET A 62 -12.09 4.98 -5.74
CA MET A 62 -10.84 5.34 -6.41
C MET A 62 -11.12 5.76 -7.86
N PRO A 63 -10.25 6.55 -8.50
CA PRO A 63 -10.42 6.90 -9.90
C PRO A 63 -10.42 5.63 -10.77
N PRO A 64 -11.29 5.56 -11.78
CA PRO A 64 -11.27 4.45 -12.73
C PRO A 64 -9.98 4.47 -13.57
N ASP A 65 -9.78 3.42 -14.37
CA ASP A 65 -8.75 3.35 -15.41
C ASP A 65 -7.28 3.45 -14.94
N PRO A 66 -6.74 2.41 -14.29
CA PRO A 66 -5.36 2.39 -13.80
C PRO A 66 -4.30 2.63 -14.88
N GLY A 67 -4.63 2.43 -16.16
CA GLY A 67 -3.74 2.69 -17.29
C GLY A 67 -3.28 4.15 -17.41
N ASN A 68 -4.02 5.11 -16.87
CA ASN A 68 -3.71 6.53 -16.99
C ASN A 68 -2.86 7.10 -15.82
N TRP A 69 -2.60 6.30 -14.79
CA TRP A 69 -1.76 6.74 -13.67
C TRP A 69 -0.30 6.35 -13.89
N SER A 70 0.57 7.34 -14.07
CA SER A 70 2.03 7.13 -14.10
C SER A 70 2.58 6.90 -12.70
N LYS A 71 1.91 7.45 -11.69
CA LYS A 71 2.30 7.35 -10.29
C LYS A 71 1.07 7.40 -9.38
N VAL A 72 1.06 6.56 -8.36
CA VAL A 72 0.12 6.63 -7.24
C VAL A 72 0.93 6.72 -5.95
N VAL A 73 0.70 7.78 -5.18
CA VAL A 73 1.35 8.03 -3.89
C VAL A 73 0.32 8.00 -2.79
N MET A 74 0.55 7.18 -1.77
CA MET A 74 -0.23 7.17 -0.55
C MET A 74 0.48 8.02 0.49
N PHE A 75 -0.26 8.92 1.13
CA PHE A 75 0.17 9.73 2.27
C PHE A 75 -0.50 9.14 3.51
N LEU A 76 0.28 8.79 4.52
CA LEU A 76 -0.21 8.27 5.78
C LEU A 76 0.28 9.18 6.89
N THR A 77 -0.65 9.78 7.62
CA THR A 77 -0.37 10.65 8.76
C THR A 77 -0.96 10.03 10.01
N ILE A 78 -0.21 10.08 11.10
CA ILE A 78 -0.70 9.71 12.43
C ILE A 78 -0.57 10.90 13.37
N GLU A 79 -1.58 11.06 14.23
CA GLU A 79 -1.70 12.14 15.20
C GLU A 79 -2.27 11.58 16.51
N CYS A 80 -2.20 12.39 17.57
CA CYS A 80 -2.83 12.08 18.85
C CYS A 80 -4.19 12.76 19.00
N PRO A 81 -5.15 12.11 19.70
CA PRO A 81 -6.30 12.79 20.26
C PRO A 81 -5.91 14.07 21.01
N GLY A 82 -6.79 15.07 20.99
CA GLY A 82 -6.56 16.32 21.70
C GLY A 82 -6.68 16.15 23.22
N ALA A 83 -5.96 16.99 23.98
CA ALA A 83 -6.03 16.98 25.44
C ALA A 83 -7.48 17.09 25.96
N PRO A 84 -7.87 16.32 27.00
CA PRO A 84 -7.01 15.58 27.93
C PRO A 84 -6.62 14.16 27.47
N ASP A 85 -7.04 13.73 26.29
CA ASP A 85 -6.70 12.43 25.72
C ASP A 85 -5.29 12.47 25.09
N ASP A 86 -4.78 11.29 24.72
CA ASP A 86 -3.42 11.14 24.20
C ASP A 86 -3.27 9.90 23.29
N CYS A 87 -2.10 9.77 22.67
CA CYS A 87 -1.69 8.59 21.93
C CYS A 87 -1.55 7.33 22.79
N ASP A 88 -1.56 6.17 22.13
CA ASP A 88 -0.93 4.98 22.72
C ASP A 88 0.58 5.26 22.85
N PRO A 89 1.17 5.19 24.06
CA PRO A 89 2.57 5.61 24.26
C PRO A 89 3.58 4.60 23.70
N TRP A 90 3.13 3.44 23.22
CA TRP A 90 3.98 2.35 22.74
C TRP A 90 4.12 2.35 21.21
N ASP A 91 5.22 1.77 20.73
CA ASP A 91 5.47 1.55 19.32
C ASP A 91 4.74 0.30 18.79
N ARG A 92 3.62 0.54 18.11
CA ARG A 92 2.75 -0.50 17.58
C ARG A 92 3.02 -0.73 16.11
N ILE A 93 2.96 -1.99 15.69
CA ILE A 93 2.87 -2.28 14.26
C ILE A 93 1.50 -1.84 13.73
N GLY A 94 1.52 -1.16 12.58
CA GLY A 94 0.34 -0.83 11.82
C GLY A 94 0.52 -1.17 10.34
N HIS A 95 -0.58 -1.46 9.66
CA HIS A 95 -0.59 -1.72 8.23
C HIS A 95 -1.88 -1.28 7.58
N LEU A 96 -1.78 -0.98 6.28
CA LEU A 96 -2.91 -0.79 5.39
C LEU A 96 -2.91 -1.89 4.35
N ARG A 97 -4.06 -2.55 4.18
CA ARG A 97 -4.27 -3.57 3.15
C ARG A 97 -5.45 -3.21 2.26
N ILE A 98 -5.40 -3.69 1.02
CA ILE A 98 -6.55 -3.72 0.12
C ILE A 98 -7.23 -5.07 0.31
N VAL A 99 -8.52 -5.09 0.61
CA VAL A 99 -9.30 -6.33 0.70
C VAL A 99 -9.52 -6.83 -0.71
N THR A 100 -9.18 -8.10 -0.96
CA THR A 100 -9.43 -8.73 -2.26
C THR A 100 -10.21 -10.03 -2.08
N PRO A 101 -11.18 -10.32 -2.96
CA PRO A 101 -12.06 -11.48 -2.78
C PRO A 101 -11.35 -12.83 -2.96
N ASP A 102 -10.30 -12.89 -3.78
CA ASP A 102 -9.79 -14.18 -4.28
C ASP A 102 -8.40 -14.56 -3.74
N GLN A 103 -7.59 -13.62 -3.27
CA GLN A 103 -6.17 -13.85 -2.93
C GLN A 103 -5.77 -13.34 -1.53
N GLY A 104 -6.76 -13.04 -0.68
CA GLY A 104 -6.56 -12.43 0.62
C GLY A 104 -6.16 -10.96 0.54
N ASP A 105 -6.05 -10.30 1.68
CA ASP A 105 -5.80 -8.87 1.73
C ASP A 105 -4.36 -8.54 1.27
N VAL A 106 -4.19 -7.61 0.35
CA VAL A 106 -2.86 -7.21 -0.15
C VAL A 106 -2.33 -6.05 0.67
N GLU A 107 -1.23 -6.26 1.40
CA GLU A 107 -0.57 -5.19 2.17
C GLU A 107 0.16 -4.21 1.25
N ILE A 108 -0.18 -2.92 1.38
CA ILE A 108 0.37 -1.83 0.57
C ILE A 108 1.23 -0.86 1.39
N ALA A 109 1.09 -0.88 2.72
CA ALA A 109 1.93 -0.14 3.64
C ALA A 109 2.03 -0.82 5.00
N ARG A 110 3.20 -0.69 5.63
CA ARG A 110 3.50 -1.06 7.01
C ARG A 110 4.22 0.09 7.69
N PHE A 111 3.86 0.37 8.92
CA PHE A 111 4.46 1.40 9.75
C PHE A 111 4.59 0.91 11.19
N ILE A 112 5.44 1.61 11.95
CA ILE A 112 5.59 1.44 13.40
C ILE A 112 5.19 2.78 14.00
N THR A 113 4.22 2.80 14.90
CA THR A 113 3.89 4.03 15.62
C THR A 113 5.07 4.44 16.50
N PRO A 114 5.35 5.73 16.65
CA PRO A 114 6.41 6.22 17.52
C PRO A 114 6.00 6.12 18.99
N TYR A 115 7.01 6.07 19.86
CA TYR A 115 6.82 6.27 21.29
C TYR A 115 6.47 7.73 21.57
N ASP A 116 5.44 7.95 22.36
CA ASP A 116 5.11 9.20 23.07
C ASP A 116 5.48 10.48 22.29
N ILE A 117 4.69 10.81 21.26
CA ILE A 117 4.97 11.95 20.37
C ILE A 117 4.38 13.28 20.81
N THR A 118 3.77 13.35 22.00
CA THR A 118 3.19 14.58 22.52
C THR A 118 4.15 15.28 23.49
N GLY A 119 4.04 16.61 23.57
CA GLY A 119 4.92 17.44 24.41
C GLY A 119 5.83 18.38 23.62
N GLY A 120 6.36 19.41 24.28
CA GLY A 120 6.96 20.59 23.64
C GLY A 120 8.22 20.36 22.80
N SER A 121 8.82 19.16 22.83
CA SER A 121 9.99 18.79 22.04
C SER A 121 9.72 17.64 21.05
N PHE A 122 8.49 17.13 21.00
CA PHE A 122 8.08 16.03 20.14
C PHE A 122 7.21 16.54 18.99
N PRO A 123 7.15 15.82 17.85
CA PRO A 123 6.55 16.36 16.63
C PRO A 123 5.01 16.46 16.68
N GLY A 124 4.34 15.80 17.64
CA GLY A 124 2.87 15.75 17.76
C GLY A 124 2.15 14.98 16.65
N SER A 125 2.81 14.76 15.51
CA SER A 125 2.34 14.00 14.37
C SER A 125 3.52 13.37 13.63
N CYS A 126 3.27 12.30 12.88
CA CYS A 126 4.24 11.72 11.96
C CYS A 126 3.58 11.41 10.62
N ALA A 127 4.31 11.60 9.52
CA ALA A 127 3.78 11.36 8.19
C ALA A 127 4.75 10.58 7.31
N TRP A 128 4.21 9.67 6.49
CA TRP A 128 4.94 8.87 5.52
C TRP A 128 4.32 8.99 4.14
N GLN A 129 5.18 8.92 3.13
CA GLN A 129 4.76 8.80 1.73
C GLN A 129 5.19 7.44 1.18
N HIS A 130 4.22 6.69 0.67
CA HIS A 130 4.44 5.39 0.08
C HIS A 130 4.15 5.43 -1.41
N ASN A 131 5.12 5.03 -2.23
CA ASN A 131 4.85 4.78 -3.64
C ASN A 131 4.11 3.44 -3.79
N VAL A 132 2.80 3.54 -4.07
CA VAL A 132 1.88 2.42 -4.22
C VAL A 132 1.46 2.20 -5.68
N THR A 133 2.15 2.84 -6.64
CA THR A 133 1.87 2.72 -8.10
C THR A 133 1.76 1.26 -8.58
N LYS A 134 2.54 0.35 -7.99
CA LYS A 134 2.53 -1.08 -8.35
C LYS A 134 1.22 -1.79 -8.01
N TYR A 135 0.39 -1.18 -7.18
CA TYR A 135 -0.92 -1.68 -6.74
C TYR A 135 -2.08 -0.99 -7.47
N LYS A 136 -1.82 -0.14 -8.47
CA LYS A 136 -2.86 0.67 -9.11
C LYS A 136 -4.00 -0.17 -9.72
N SER A 137 -3.74 -1.40 -10.17
CA SER A 137 -4.79 -2.30 -10.66
C SER A 137 -5.74 -2.82 -9.57
N LEU A 138 -5.39 -2.63 -8.29
CA LEU A 138 -6.24 -2.92 -7.14
C LEU A 138 -6.83 -1.64 -6.49
N LEU A 139 -6.43 -0.45 -6.97
CA LEU A 139 -6.85 0.86 -6.45
C LEU A 139 -7.69 1.58 -7.51
N GLN A 140 -8.82 0.98 -7.88
CA GLN A 140 -9.74 1.47 -8.90
C GLN A 140 -11.19 1.22 -8.45
N ASP A 141 -12.11 2.08 -8.90
CA ASP A 141 -13.53 1.98 -8.59
C ASP A 141 -13.81 1.82 -7.09
N ALA A 142 -14.73 0.94 -6.69
CA ALA A 142 -14.97 0.63 -5.29
C ALA A 142 -13.83 -0.26 -4.74
N THR A 143 -12.97 0.33 -3.91
CA THR A 143 -11.87 -0.36 -3.24
C THR A 143 -12.11 -0.40 -1.73
N GLU A 144 -12.17 -1.60 -1.15
CA GLU A 144 -12.24 -1.77 0.30
C GLU A 144 -10.82 -1.80 0.90
N LEU A 145 -10.59 -0.96 1.91
CA LEU A 145 -9.33 -0.86 2.63
C LEU A 145 -9.50 -1.38 4.05
N ARG A 146 -8.51 -2.15 4.51
CA ARG A 146 -8.38 -2.63 5.89
C ARG A 146 -7.22 -1.94 6.58
N LEU A 147 -7.53 -1.06 7.52
CA LEU A 147 -6.57 -0.39 8.39
C LEU A 147 -6.46 -1.12 9.73
N TYR A 148 -5.26 -1.29 10.24
CA TYR A 148 -5.01 -1.95 11.50
C TYR A 148 -3.79 -1.34 12.21
N VAL A 149 -3.90 -1.19 13.52
CA VAL A 149 -2.79 -0.89 14.43
C VAL A 149 -2.91 -1.84 15.62
N GLU A 150 -1.81 -2.46 16.03
CA GLU A 150 -1.77 -3.39 17.18
C GLU A 150 -1.80 -2.63 18.53
N SER A 151 -2.77 -1.74 18.70
CA SER A 151 -2.97 -0.98 19.94
C SER A 151 -3.87 -1.73 20.92
N TRP A 152 -3.67 -1.49 22.22
CA TRP A 152 -4.40 -2.13 23.31
C TRP A 152 -4.73 -1.13 24.41
N ILE A 153 -5.02 0.11 24.03
CA ILE A 153 -5.29 1.22 24.94
C ILE A 153 -6.80 1.42 25.06
N GLY A 154 -7.28 1.52 26.29
CA GLY A 154 -8.69 1.73 26.58
C GLY A 154 -9.08 3.21 26.58
N GLY A 155 -10.38 3.46 26.51
CA GLY A 155 -10.95 4.81 26.61
C GLY A 155 -10.78 5.60 25.33
N THR A 156 -10.50 6.89 25.48
CA THR A 156 -10.38 7.88 24.40
C THR A 156 -8.94 8.13 23.96
N ASN A 157 -7.98 7.41 24.54
CA ASN A 157 -6.58 7.42 24.10
C ASN A 157 -6.37 6.42 22.97
N GLY A 158 -5.50 6.75 22.01
CA GLY A 158 -5.24 5.94 20.82
C GLY A 158 -4.63 6.76 19.70
N TRP A 159 -4.62 6.26 18.47
CA TRP A 159 -4.09 6.97 17.32
C TRP A 159 -5.22 7.56 16.47
N LEU A 160 -5.00 8.74 15.90
CA LEU A 160 -5.78 9.27 14.80
C LEU A 160 -5.00 9.02 13.50
N ILE A 161 -5.61 8.34 12.54
CA ILE A 161 -4.96 7.98 11.28
C ILE A 161 -5.65 8.69 10.10
N THR A 162 -4.88 9.41 9.30
CA THR A 162 -5.34 10.03 8.04
C THR A 162 -4.59 9.42 6.87
N ILE A 163 -5.31 8.99 5.84
CA ILE A 163 -4.74 8.39 4.63
C ILE A 163 -5.33 9.03 3.38
N ASP A 164 -4.44 9.57 2.53
CA ASP A 164 -4.76 10.16 1.24
C ASP A 164 -4.01 9.49 0.10
N PHE A 165 -4.60 9.49 -1.09
CA PHE A 165 -3.96 9.00 -2.31
C PHE A 165 -3.91 10.10 -3.36
N ALA A 166 -2.73 10.31 -3.93
CA ALA A 166 -2.50 11.15 -5.10
C ALA A 166 -2.31 10.26 -6.34
N PHE A 167 -3.26 10.29 -7.26
CA PHE A 167 -3.21 9.64 -8.56
C PHE A 167 -2.72 10.65 -9.60
N ILE A 168 -1.51 10.44 -10.12
CA ILE A 168 -0.84 11.39 -11.00
C ILE A 168 -0.91 10.87 -12.44
N GLU A 169 -1.52 11.67 -13.30
CA GLU A 169 -1.72 11.39 -14.73
C GLU A 169 -0.40 11.12 -15.45
N GLY A 170 -0.43 10.16 -16.36
CA GLY A 170 0.66 9.88 -17.28
C GLY A 170 0.77 8.40 -17.68
N ILE A 171 1.72 8.12 -18.57
CA ILE A 171 1.90 6.78 -19.14
C ILE A 171 3.03 6.08 -18.40
N LEU A 172 2.75 4.88 -17.88
CA LEU A 172 3.76 3.96 -17.35
C LEU A 172 3.85 2.75 -18.29
N ASP A 173 5.04 2.49 -18.84
CA ASP A 173 5.32 1.34 -19.71
C ASP A 173 6.67 0.72 -19.33
N PRO A 174 6.74 -0.59 -19.00
CA PRO A 174 5.61 -1.51 -18.89
C PRO A 174 4.69 -1.18 -17.71
N GLU A 175 3.39 -1.41 -17.86
CA GLU A 175 2.39 -1.11 -16.84
C GLU A 175 2.28 -2.24 -15.80
N PRO A 176 2.26 -1.95 -14.49
CA PRO A 176 1.83 -2.93 -13.49
C PRO A 176 0.34 -3.17 -13.66
N TYR A 177 -0.04 -4.40 -13.99
CA TYR A 177 -1.43 -4.76 -14.27
C TYR A 177 -1.96 -5.84 -13.33
N LYS A 178 -1.08 -6.68 -12.75
CA LYS A 178 -1.49 -7.80 -11.90
C LYS A 178 -0.62 -7.90 -10.67
N VAL A 179 -1.25 -8.04 -9.51
CA VAL A 179 -0.62 -8.25 -8.20
C VAL A 179 -1.08 -9.59 -7.68
N PHE A 180 -0.12 -10.43 -7.26
CA PHE A 180 -0.37 -11.68 -6.59
C PHE A 180 0.12 -11.60 -5.14
N ASN A 181 -0.74 -11.96 -4.20
CA ASN A 181 -0.34 -12.12 -2.81
C ASN A 181 0.37 -13.48 -2.65
N LEU A 182 1.66 -13.46 -2.31
CA LEU A 182 2.45 -14.69 -2.14
C LEU A 182 2.19 -15.30 -0.77
N TRP A 183 2.64 -14.61 0.27
CA TRP A 183 2.48 -15.04 1.65
C TRP A 183 1.94 -13.90 2.49
N GLN A 184 1.02 -14.24 3.37
CA GLN A 184 0.45 -13.32 4.33
C GLN A 184 0.44 -13.98 5.70
N GLN A 185 1.60 -13.96 6.34
CA GLN A 185 1.76 -14.42 7.71
C GLN A 185 1.94 -13.21 8.62
N ASP A 186 0.96 -12.96 9.48
CA ASP A 186 1.05 -11.87 10.45
C ASP A 186 2.12 -12.16 11.52
N ARG A 187 2.42 -13.44 11.78
CA ARG A 187 3.46 -13.88 12.71
C ARG A 187 4.09 -15.19 12.26
N VAL A 188 5.42 -15.20 12.17
CA VAL A 188 6.22 -16.42 11.97
C VAL A 188 7.26 -16.50 13.08
N VAL A 189 7.36 -17.66 13.73
CA VAL A 189 8.37 -17.90 14.77
C VAL A 189 9.75 -17.98 14.12
N TYR A 190 10.70 -17.20 14.64
CA TYR A 190 12.07 -17.15 14.13
C TYR A 190 13.06 -17.72 15.16
N GLY A 191 13.86 -18.71 14.73
CA GLY A 191 14.95 -19.27 15.53
C GLY A 191 14.57 -20.50 16.37
N ASP A 192 13.38 -21.07 16.20
CA ASP A 192 12.98 -22.34 16.82
C ASP A 192 13.19 -23.51 15.84
N PRO A 193 14.16 -24.42 16.08
CA PRO A 193 14.40 -25.57 15.21
C PRO A 193 13.24 -26.57 15.15
N SER A 194 12.38 -26.60 16.16
CA SER A 194 11.18 -27.46 16.18
C SER A 194 9.99 -26.86 15.43
N ASN A 195 10.10 -25.59 15.04
CA ASN A 195 9.09 -24.84 14.31
C ASN A 195 9.73 -23.95 13.24
N PRO A 196 10.36 -24.54 12.21
CA PRO A 196 11.15 -23.78 11.24
C PRO A 196 10.25 -22.92 10.34
N VAL A 197 10.77 -21.76 9.93
CA VAL A 197 10.09 -20.79 9.04
C VAL A 197 9.60 -21.44 7.74
N THR A 198 10.34 -22.42 7.22
CA THR A 198 10.03 -23.14 5.97
C THR A 198 8.73 -23.94 6.02
N ASP A 199 8.22 -24.24 7.21
CA ASP A 199 6.94 -24.95 7.37
C ASP A 199 5.73 -24.00 7.21
N HIS A 200 5.96 -22.68 7.27
CA HIS A 200 4.92 -21.64 7.20
C HIS A 200 4.95 -20.82 5.91
N ILE A 201 6.12 -20.78 5.26
CA ILE A 201 6.37 -20.03 4.02
C ILE A 201 6.73 -21.04 2.92
N LEU A 202 5.71 -21.79 2.48
CA LEU A 202 5.86 -22.83 1.47
C LEU A 202 6.13 -22.23 0.08
N PRO A 203 6.91 -22.90 -0.79
CA PRO A 203 7.09 -22.48 -2.17
C PRO A 203 5.77 -22.33 -2.92
N ILE A 204 5.66 -21.30 -3.76
CA ILE A 204 4.47 -21.03 -4.57
C ILE A 204 4.87 -21.08 -6.04
N ASN A 205 4.11 -21.84 -6.82
CA ASN A 205 4.20 -21.81 -8.28
C ASN A 205 3.15 -20.82 -8.79
N LEU A 206 3.58 -19.89 -9.63
CA LEU A 206 2.71 -18.90 -10.27
C LEU A 206 2.76 -19.06 -11.77
N ASP A 207 1.59 -19.08 -12.39
CA ASP A 207 1.48 -18.97 -13.84
C ASP A 207 1.72 -17.52 -14.25
N ILE A 208 2.74 -17.31 -15.09
CA ILE A 208 3.09 -16.00 -15.63
C ILE A 208 2.43 -15.87 -17.01
N ASP A 209 1.59 -14.84 -17.21
CA ASP A 209 0.97 -14.60 -18.50
C ASP A 209 2.04 -14.37 -19.59
N SER A 210 1.75 -14.77 -20.84
CA SER A 210 2.71 -14.73 -21.94
C SER A 210 3.14 -13.33 -22.36
N ASP A 211 2.37 -12.29 -22.01
CA ASP A 211 2.65 -10.88 -22.31
C ASP A 211 3.41 -10.16 -21.17
N VAL A 212 3.72 -10.85 -20.06
CA VAL A 212 4.54 -10.30 -18.99
C VAL A 212 5.97 -10.09 -19.47
N THR A 213 6.45 -8.86 -19.35
CA THR A 213 7.84 -8.50 -19.66
C THR A 213 8.70 -8.30 -18.43
N LYS A 214 8.08 -8.16 -17.26
CA LYS A 214 8.78 -7.99 -15.99
C LYS A 214 7.94 -8.48 -14.81
N THR A 215 8.62 -9.12 -13.85
CA THR A 215 8.06 -9.46 -12.54
C THR A 215 8.85 -8.76 -11.44
N GLU A 216 8.21 -8.53 -10.30
CA GLU A 216 8.85 -7.99 -9.12
C GLU A 216 8.21 -8.64 -7.88
N VAL A 217 9.03 -8.94 -6.88
CA VAL A 217 8.58 -9.35 -5.56
C VAL A 217 8.73 -8.17 -4.61
N ARG A 218 7.65 -7.82 -3.89
CA ARG A 218 7.67 -6.85 -2.80
C ARG A 218 7.47 -7.59 -1.49
N VAL A 219 8.32 -7.30 -0.51
CA VAL A 219 8.33 -7.96 0.79
C VAL A 219 8.19 -6.91 1.88
N TYR A 220 7.18 -7.07 2.75
CA TYR A 220 7.08 -6.36 4.03
C TYR A 220 7.53 -7.31 5.14
N THR A 221 8.62 -6.99 5.82
CA THR A 221 9.14 -7.81 6.93
C THR A 221 9.71 -6.91 8.00
N THR A 222 9.32 -7.19 9.24
CA THR A 222 9.77 -6.53 10.47
C THR A 222 10.02 -7.63 11.49
N GLY A 223 11.18 -7.62 12.14
CA GLY A 223 11.46 -8.52 13.26
C GLY A 223 10.89 -7.94 14.55
N HIS A 224 10.39 -8.81 15.43
CA HIS A 224 9.75 -8.43 16.68
C HIS A 224 10.26 -9.28 17.84
N GLY A 225 10.26 -8.70 19.03
CA GLY A 225 10.60 -9.38 20.28
C GLY A 225 12.09 -9.33 20.64
N GLN A 226 12.33 -9.60 21.91
CA GLN A 226 13.62 -9.52 22.58
C GLN A 226 13.80 -10.68 23.58
N GLY A 227 15.02 -10.84 24.10
CA GLY A 227 15.36 -11.84 25.11
C GLY A 227 15.75 -13.22 24.57
N SER A 228 15.70 -13.42 23.25
CA SER A 228 16.23 -14.62 22.59
C SER A 228 17.74 -14.49 22.29
N THR A 229 18.34 -15.52 21.68
CA THR A 229 19.73 -15.50 21.21
C THR A 229 20.00 -14.27 20.33
N ALA A 230 21.03 -13.50 20.69
CA ALA A 230 21.41 -12.23 20.04
C ALA A 230 20.31 -11.16 20.02
N ASN A 231 19.33 -11.26 20.93
CA ASN A 231 18.21 -10.34 21.06
C ASN A 231 17.32 -10.24 19.80
N CYS A 232 17.19 -11.35 19.07
CA CYS A 232 16.30 -11.44 17.92
C CYS A 232 14.81 -11.50 18.32
N ALA A 233 13.89 -11.08 17.45
CA ALA A 233 14.13 -10.66 16.06
C ALA A 233 14.14 -9.13 15.85
N GLU A 234 13.86 -8.33 16.88
CA GLU A 234 13.79 -6.88 16.75
C GLU A 234 15.18 -6.22 16.68
N PHE A 235 16.10 -6.67 17.55
CA PHE A 235 17.38 -5.99 17.78
C PHE A 235 18.58 -6.69 17.14
N CYS A 236 18.34 -7.59 16.19
CA CYS A 236 19.40 -8.33 15.53
C CYS A 236 19.34 -8.16 14.00
N SER A 237 20.48 -7.84 13.39
CA SER A 237 20.59 -7.78 11.93
C SER A 237 20.54 -9.19 11.34
N ARG A 238 19.67 -9.39 10.34
CA ARG A 238 19.56 -10.65 9.58
C ARG A 238 19.44 -10.36 8.10
N THR A 239 19.92 -11.29 7.28
CA THR A 239 19.69 -11.27 5.85
C THR A 239 18.73 -12.39 5.50
N HIS A 240 17.59 -12.03 4.93
CA HIS A 240 16.61 -12.98 4.40
C HIS A 240 16.79 -13.09 2.89
N SER A 241 16.32 -14.18 2.31
CA SER A 241 16.37 -14.38 0.87
C SER A 241 15.07 -14.91 0.31
N VAL A 242 14.74 -14.47 -0.90
CA VAL A 242 13.69 -15.04 -1.75
C VAL A 242 14.39 -15.73 -2.91
N VAL A 243 13.98 -16.96 -3.22
CA VAL A 243 14.47 -17.71 -4.38
C VAL A 243 13.34 -17.81 -5.40
N ALA A 244 13.57 -17.32 -6.62
CA ALA A 244 12.64 -17.42 -7.74
C ALA A 244 13.36 -18.04 -8.93
N ASP A 245 12.85 -19.17 -9.44
CA ASP A 245 13.43 -19.92 -10.56
C ASP A 245 14.94 -20.20 -10.42
N GLY A 246 15.37 -20.56 -9.21
CA GLY A 246 16.78 -20.81 -8.87
C GLY A 246 17.64 -19.56 -8.69
N THR A 247 17.09 -18.37 -8.90
CA THR A 247 17.76 -17.08 -8.66
C THR A 247 17.49 -16.59 -7.24
N THR A 248 18.54 -16.25 -6.50
CA THR A 248 18.45 -15.76 -5.11
C THR A 248 18.49 -14.24 -5.05
N PHE A 249 17.52 -13.66 -4.35
CA PHE A 249 17.43 -12.24 -4.01
C PHE A 249 17.56 -12.08 -2.50
N SER A 250 18.50 -11.26 -2.03
CA SER A 250 18.77 -11.09 -0.60
C SER A 250 18.35 -9.71 -0.09
N HIS A 251 17.83 -9.67 1.13
CA HIS A 251 17.37 -8.46 1.82
C HIS A 251 17.99 -8.41 3.22
N SER A 252 18.84 -7.42 3.48
CA SER A 252 19.35 -7.15 4.82
C SER A 252 18.31 -6.39 5.63
N LEU A 253 17.80 -7.02 6.68
CA LEU A 253 16.82 -6.49 7.61
C LEU A 253 17.55 -5.77 8.75
N TRP A 254 17.96 -4.53 8.48
CA TRP A 254 18.53 -3.66 9.49
C TRP A 254 18.37 -2.19 9.14
N ARG A 255 18.10 -1.36 10.14
CA ARG A 255 18.17 0.10 10.06
C ARG A 255 19.02 0.60 11.22
N SER A 256 20.10 1.31 10.91
CA SER A 256 21.03 1.86 11.91
C SER A 256 20.85 3.38 12.12
N ASN A 257 19.80 3.96 11.57
CA ASN A 257 19.59 5.41 11.50
C ASN A 257 18.32 5.86 12.23
N CYS A 258 17.81 5.09 13.19
CA CYS A 258 16.60 5.47 13.95
C CYS A 258 16.74 6.82 14.69
N THR A 259 17.97 7.24 15.00
CA THR A 259 18.27 8.55 15.60
C THR A 259 18.06 9.73 14.66
N LEU A 260 17.92 9.49 13.35
CA LEU A 260 17.65 10.51 12.34
C LEU A 260 16.16 10.61 12.00
N ASN A 261 15.29 9.96 12.79
CA ASN A 261 13.85 10.04 12.56
C ASN A 261 13.39 11.49 12.78
N THR A 262 12.75 12.06 11.76
CA THR A 262 12.25 13.44 11.72
C THR A 262 10.74 13.44 11.65
#